data_AF-A0A117SC50-F1
#
_entry.id   AF-A0A117SC50-F1
#
_cell.length_a   1.000
_cell.length_b   1.000
_cell.length_c   1.000
_cell.angle_alpha   90.00
_cell.angle_beta   90.00
_cell.angle_gamma   90.00
#
_symmetry.space_group_name_H-M   'P 1'
#
loop_
_entity.id
_entity.type
_entity.pdbx_description
1 polymer ?
#
loop_
_entity_poly.entity_id
_entity_poly.type
_entity_poly.pdbx_seq_one_letter_code
_entity_poly.pdbx_strand_id
1 'polypeptide(L)'
;MKKILIALLLIGLVITTSIIFLKPTETEQSNISLLKAKYSKKHIPSVDHSKFAILQKKFNSPQDATAACISCHTERHKEVMHSNHWNWEREEYVQGRGIVYVGKKNAINNFCIGVEGNEQSCAKCHIGFKMTSSMTPLTDPTNIDCLVCHDNSETYAKGNEMAGAPDKAVDLNLVAQKVGRPMRSNCGVCHFFGGGGNNVKHGDLESSMFEPSADIDIHMSPETSNLVCVDCHTSENHMMKGRVYSLSSMNRNRSTCEQCHTETPHDAEILNEHTVKVACQTCHIPVYAKENSTKMAWDWSTAGKLKDGEPYTEEDSKGNHTYMSIKGTFTWADSVKPEYIWFNGTADHYLLGDVINDTTKPIKINTLNGSYADRDSKIIPVKIHRARQPFDPVNKMIIQPKLFSDKKGEGALWVDFNWLRAAKVGMDEVHLPFSGQLAFVRTEMYWPINHMVSSKENTLSCNQCHTRENSRLAGLNDFYMPARDYSSLVEIGGKIIIILTLLGVMVHAGIRISTKRKSKKEVHNEI
;
A
#
# COMPACT_ATOMS: atom_id res chain seq x y z
N MET A 1 26.77 -21.57 70.08
CA MET A 1 27.18 -21.15 68.72
C MET A 1 26.32 -21.77 67.61
N LYS A 2 26.21 -23.10 67.48
CA LYS A 2 25.38 -23.77 66.45
C LYS A 2 23.89 -23.32 66.39
N LYS A 3 23.23 -23.16 67.54
CA LYS A 3 21.81 -22.73 67.59
C LYS A 3 21.59 -21.28 67.11
N ILE A 4 22.56 -20.40 67.35
CA ILE A 4 22.52 -19.00 66.91
C ILE A 4 22.72 -18.91 65.40
N LEU A 5 23.63 -19.73 64.85
CA LEU A 5 23.88 -19.80 63.42
C LEU A 5 22.64 -20.27 62.63
N ILE A 6 21.92 -21.27 63.16
CA ILE A 6 20.69 -21.78 62.54
C ILE A 6 19.57 -20.74 62.60
N ALA A 7 19.42 -20.03 63.72
CA ALA A 7 18.45 -18.95 63.84
C ALA A 7 18.73 -17.79 62.87
N LEU A 8 20.00 -17.40 62.71
CA LEU A 8 20.40 -16.38 61.75
C LEU A 8 20.19 -16.82 60.29
N LEU A 9 20.42 -18.08 59.97
CA LEU A 9 20.13 -18.63 58.64
C LEU A 9 18.63 -18.67 58.34
N LEU A 10 17.79 -19.02 59.32
CA LEU A 10 16.34 -18.99 59.18
C LEU A 10 15.81 -17.57 59.01
N ILE A 11 16.32 -16.61 59.80
CA ILE A 11 15.98 -15.20 59.66
C ILE A 11 16.44 -14.67 58.30
N GLY A 12 17.65 -15.01 57.86
CA GLY A 12 18.16 -14.68 56.53
C GLY A 12 17.28 -15.24 55.41
N LEU A 13 16.87 -16.50 55.53
CA LEU A 13 15.96 -17.16 54.58
C LEU A 13 14.61 -16.43 54.54
N VAL A 14 14.02 -16.14 55.70
CA VAL A 14 12.74 -15.42 55.80
C VAL A 14 12.84 -14.01 55.23
N ILE A 15 13.94 -13.30 55.47
CA ILE A 15 14.17 -11.96 54.88
C ILE A 15 14.32 -12.07 53.37
N THR A 16 15.10 -13.02 52.85
CA THR A 16 15.26 -13.20 51.40
C THR A 16 13.97 -13.62 50.71
N THR A 17 13.19 -14.53 51.29
CA THR A 17 11.89 -14.91 50.73
C THR A 17 10.90 -13.74 50.81
N SER A 18 10.90 -12.99 51.92
CA SER A 18 10.08 -11.78 52.05
C SER A 18 10.47 -10.74 51.00
N ILE A 19 11.75 -10.51 50.73
CA ILE A 19 12.20 -9.59 49.67
C ILE A 19 11.80 -10.08 48.27
N ILE A 20 11.84 -11.39 48.02
CA ILE A 20 11.41 -11.97 46.73
C ILE A 20 9.89 -11.85 46.55
N PHE A 21 9.11 -12.05 47.61
CA PHE A 21 7.63 -11.97 47.56
C PHE A 21 7.07 -10.54 47.69
N LEU A 22 7.80 -9.62 48.35
CA LEU A 22 7.41 -8.22 48.53
C LEU A 22 8.02 -7.30 47.46
N LYS A 23 8.89 -7.81 46.58
CA LYS A 23 9.32 -7.06 45.40
C LYS A 23 8.05 -6.78 44.60
N PRO A 24 7.63 -5.51 44.45
CA PRO A 24 6.51 -5.21 43.59
C PRO A 24 6.90 -5.72 42.21
N THR A 25 6.15 -6.66 41.66
CA THR A 25 6.08 -6.84 40.22
C THR A 25 5.41 -5.57 39.70
N GLU A 26 6.17 -4.48 39.60
CA GLU A 26 5.84 -3.42 38.67
C GLU A 26 5.79 -4.11 37.33
N THR A 27 4.56 -4.46 36.92
CA THR A 27 4.32 -4.99 35.60
C THR A 27 4.48 -3.77 34.73
N GLU A 28 5.72 -3.54 34.26
CA GLU A 28 6.00 -2.44 33.34
C GLU A 28 5.00 -2.57 32.20
N GLN A 29 4.08 -1.62 32.15
CA GLN A 29 2.91 -1.73 31.29
C GLN A 29 3.43 -1.77 29.85
N SER A 30 3.25 -2.92 29.17
CA SER A 30 3.85 -3.11 27.85
C SER A 30 3.44 -1.98 26.90
N ASN A 31 4.35 -1.53 26.03
CA ASN A 31 4.10 -0.44 25.09
C ASN A 31 2.75 -0.61 24.33
N ILE A 32 2.43 -1.85 23.93
CA ILE A 32 1.15 -2.18 23.29
C ILE A 32 -0.06 -1.85 24.17
N SER A 33 -0.01 -2.14 25.47
CA SER A 33 -1.11 -1.83 26.37
C SER A 33 -1.28 -0.32 26.59
N LEU A 34 -0.19 0.45 26.59
CA LEU A 34 -0.24 1.93 26.60
C LEU A 34 -0.86 2.48 25.31
N LEU A 35 -0.49 1.93 24.15
CA LEU A 35 -1.05 2.32 22.86
C LEU A 35 -2.55 2.00 22.77
N LYS A 36 -2.97 0.80 23.20
CA LYS A 36 -4.40 0.45 23.27
C LYS A 36 -5.17 1.41 24.17
N ALA A 37 -4.62 1.79 25.32
CA ALA A 37 -5.23 2.77 26.21
C ALA A 37 -5.27 4.19 25.61
N LYS A 38 -4.29 4.55 24.78
CA LYS A 38 -4.25 5.84 24.08
C LYS A 38 -5.33 5.92 23.00
N TYR A 39 -5.41 4.92 22.12
CA TYR A 39 -6.28 4.94 20.95
C TYR A 39 -7.73 4.51 21.25
N SER A 40 -8.01 3.87 22.39
CA SER A 40 -9.39 3.60 22.83
C SER A 40 -10.13 4.85 23.33
N LYS A 41 -9.42 5.96 23.56
CA LYS A 41 -10.04 7.23 24.01
C LYS A 41 -10.85 7.84 22.87
N LYS A 42 -12.15 8.03 23.11
CA LYS A 42 -13.02 8.75 22.18
C LYS A 42 -12.56 10.20 22.02
N HIS A 43 -12.52 10.66 20.78
CA HIS A 43 -12.27 12.07 20.49
C HIS A 43 -13.43 12.92 21.02
N ILE A 44 -13.10 14.01 21.71
CA ILE A 44 -14.07 14.99 22.21
C ILE A 44 -14.00 16.22 21.29
N PRO A 45 -15.06 16.53 20.52
CA PRO A 45 -15.10 17.73 19.70
C PRO A 45 -14.93 19.00 20.54
N SER A 46 -14.23 19.99 20.01
CA SER A 46 -14.07 21.29 20.68
C SER A 46 -15.35 22.12 20.68
N VAL A 47 -16.22 21.92 19.70
CA VAL A 47 -17.49 22.63 19.50
C VAL A 47 -18.57 21.69 18.96
N ASP A 48 -19.83 22.10 19.11
CA ASP A 48 -21.00 21.44 18.55
C ASP A 48 -21.51 22.24 17.35
N HIS A 49 -21.30 21.71 16.14
CA HIS A 49 -21.63 22.42 14.90
C HIS A 49 -23.13 22.62 14.70
N SER A 50 -23.99 21.78 15.29
CA SER A 50 -25.45 21.90 15.19
C SER A 50 -26.01 23.19 15.82
N LYS A 51 -25.25 23.82 16.72
CA LYS A 51 -25.65 25.02 17.44
C LYS A 51 -25.36 26.32 16.69
N PHE A 52 -24.62 26.29 15.58
CA PHE A 52 -24.28 27.49 14.84
C PHE A 52 -25.39 27.89 13.86
N ALA A 53 -25.95 29.08 14.05
CA ALA A 53 -27.02 29.62 13.19
C ALA A 53 -26.62 29.71 11.70
N ILE A 54 -25.32 29.87 11.40
CA ILE A 54 -24.84 29.89 10.00
C ILE A 54 -25.02 28.53 9.30
N LEU A 55 -24.98 27.41 10.05
CA LEU A 55 -25.13 26.05 9.53
C LEU A 55 -26.58 25.56 9.52
N GLN A 56 -27.49 26.32 10.16
CA GLN A 56 -28.93 26.05 10.16
C GLN A 56 -29.66 26.67 8.96
N LYS A 57 -28.96 27.51 8.17
CA LYS A 57 -29.50 28.13 6.96
C LYS A 57 -29.51 27.14 5.80
N LYS A 58 -30.54 27.18 4.95
CA LYS A 58 -30.60 26.35 3.74
C LYS A 58 -29.41 26.66 2.82
N PHE A 59 -28.63 25.64 2.47
CA PHE A 59 -27.58 25.73 1.45
C PHE A 59 -28.18 25.46 0.06
N ASN A 60 -27.93 26.33 -0.91
CA ASN A 60 -28.38 26.13 -2.29
C ASN A 60 -27.31 25.45 -3.16
N SER A 61 -26.05 25.49 -2.70
CA SER A 61 -24.92 24.85 -3.33
C SER A 61 -23.95 24.28 -2.28
N PRO A 62 -23.10 23.30 -2.62
CA PRO A 62 -22.04 22.85 -1.71
C PRO A 62 -20.97 23.93 -1.47
N GLN A 63 -20.81 24.88 -2.40
CA GLN A 63 -19.97 26.06 -2.20
C GLN A 63 -20.50 26.96 -1.09
N ASP A 64 -21.83 27.08 -0.92
CA ASP A 64 -22.42 27.87 0.17
C ASP A 64 -22.04 27.28 1.55
N ALA A 65 -22.07 25.94 1.66
CA ALA A 65 -21.63 25.25 2.87
C ALA A 65 -20.14 25.49 3.14
N THR A 66 -19.31 25.40 2.09
CA THR A 66 -17.87 25.66 2.19
C THR A 66 -17.56 27.11 2.59
N ALA A 67 -18.28 28.08 2.02
CA ALA A 67 -18.16 29.49 2.40
C ALA A 67 -18.55 29.71 3.88
N ALA A 68 -19.59 29.03 4.37
CA ALA A 68 -19.94 29.05 5.78
C ALA A 68 -18.80 28.48 6.65
N CYS A 69 -18.19 27.35 6.26
CA CYS A 69 -17.02 26.80 6.96
C CYS A 69 -15.85 27.79 6.99
N ILE A 70 -15.51 28.40 5.85
CA ILE A 70 -14.37 29.33 5.70
C ILE A 70 -14.55 30.58 6.58
N SER A 71 -15.78 31.02 6.83
CA SER A 71 -16.06 32.17 7.69
C SER A 71 -15.55 32.00 9.13
N CYS A 72 -15.39 30.76 9.61
CA CYS A 72 -14.83 30.43 10.92
C CYS A 72 -13.44 29.75 10.81
N HIS A 73 -13.22 28.94 9.77
CA HIS A 73 -11.98 28.19 9.52
C HIS A 73 -11.07 28.94 8.52
N THR A 74 -10.75 30.19 8.86
CA THR A 74 -10.16 31.19 7.95
C THR A 74 -8.77 30.86 7.40
N GLU A 75 -8.05 29.88 7.96
CA GLU A 75 -6.75 29.45 7.44
C GLU A 75 -6.78 28.01 6.88
N ARG A 76 -7.82 27.24 7.20
CA ARG A 76 -7.89 25.82 6.85
C ARG A 76 -8.02 25.59 5.34
N HIS A 77 -8.71 26.49 4.63
CA HIS A 77 -8.80 26.41 3.18
C HIS A 77 -7.44 26.56 2.50
N LYS A 78 -6.57 27.45 3.01
CA LYS A 78 -5.20 27.61 2.49
C LYS A 78 -4.40 26.32 2.71
N GLU A 79 -4.47 25.75 3.91
CA GLU A 79 -3.83 24.47 4.23
C GLU A 79 -4.26 23.35 3.27
N VAL A 80 -5.58 23.19 3.05
CA VAL A 80 -6.12 22.19 2.12
C VAL A 80 -5.65 22.44 0.69
N MET A 81 -5.65 23.69 0.22
CA MET A 81 -5.22 24.03 -1.14
C MET A 81 -3.72 23.82 -1.39
N HIS A 82 -2.88 23.78 -0.34
CA HIS A 82 -1.47 23.40 -0.46
C HIS A 82 -1.25 21.88 -0.38
N SER A 83 -2.30 21.10 -0.08
CA SER A 83 -2.20 19.64 0.05
C SER A 83 -2.17 18.93 -1.29
N ASN A 84 -1.64 17.71 -1.30
CA ASN A 84 -1.68 16.84 -2.48
C ASN A 84 -3.09 16.31 -2.78
N HIS A 85 -4.02 16.34 -1.81
CA HIS A 85 -5.40 15.91 -2.05
C HIS A 85 -6.11 16.92 -2.95
N TRP A 86 -5.80 18.21 -2.78
CA TRP A 86 -6.27 19.29 -3.64
C TRP A 86 -5.53 19.33 -4.98
N ASN A 87 -4.19 19.36 -4.97
CA ASN A 87 -3.43 19.57 -6.20
C ASN A 87 -3.35 18.32 -7.09
N TRP A 88 -3.57 17.13 -6.51
CA TRP A 88 -3.37 15.83 -7.18
C TRP A 88 -1.96 15.60 -7.74
N GLU A 89 -1.00 16.45 -7.39
CA GLU A 89 0.41 16.32 -7.68
C GLU A 89 1.23 16.86 -6.51
N ARG A 90 2.52 16.57 -6.55
CA ARG A 90 3.51 17.13 -5.65
C ARG A 90 4.86 17.16 -6.35
N GLU A 91 5.72 18.07 -5.92
CA GLU A 91 7.12 18.08 -6.32
C GLU A 91 7.84 16.84 -5.75
N GLU A 92 8.57 16.15 -6.61
CA GLU A 92 9.38 14.98 -6.28
C GLU A 92 10.74 15.08 -7.00
N TYR A 93 11.80 14.62 -6.33
CA TYR A 93 13.10 14.45 -6.99
C TYR A 93 13.23 13.01 -7.46
N VAL A 94 13.51 12.83 -8.75
CA VAL A 94 13.80 11.56 -9.38
C VAL A 94 15.22 11.57 -9.92
N GLN A 95 16.04 10.62 -9.47
CA GLN A 95 17.42 10.50 -9.94
C GLN A 95 17.46 10.33 -11.47
N GLY A 96 18.25 11.17 -12.14
CA GLY A 96 18.36 11.19 -13.60
C GLY A 96 17.33 12.07 -14.32
N ARG A 97 16.20 12.42 -13.68
CA ARG A 97 15.21 13.37 -14.24
C ARG A 97 15.26 14.75 -13.56
N GLY A 98 15.75 14.81 -12.32
CA GLY A 98 15.74 16.04 -11.52
C GLY A 98 14.41 16.22 -10.78
N ILE A 99 14.00 17.48 -10.61
CA ILE A 99 12.73 17.82 -9.97
C ILE A 99 11.60 17.68 -10.99
N VAL A 100 10.62 16.85 -10.65
CA VAL A 100 9.41 16.60 -11.44
C VAL A 100 8.18 16.71 -10.55
N TYR A 101 7.04 17.03 -11.13
CA TYR A 101 5.76 16.92 -10.43
C TYR A 101 5.20 15.52 -10.67
N VAL A 102 4.71 14.85 -9.63
CA VAL A 102 4.13 13.50 -9.73
C VAL A 102 2.84 13.43 -8.91
N GLY A 103 1.78 12.91 -9.52
CA GLY A 103 0.58 12.48 -8.83
C GLY A 103 -0.55 12.14 -9.79
N LYS A 104 -1.77 11.96 -9.26
CA LYS A 104 -2.95 11.60 -10.07
C LYS A 104 -3.25 12.56 -11.23
N LYS A 105 -2.80 13.82 -11.12
CA LYS A 105 -2.90 14.84 -12.18
C LYS A 105 -2.19 14.41 -13.46
N ASN A 106 -0.94 13.98 -13.38
CA ASN A 106 -0.07 13.78 -14.53
C ASN A 106 0.55 12.38 -14.65
N ALA A 107 0.42 11.54 -13.61
CA ALA A 107 0.86 10.15 -13.64
C ALA A 107 -0.14 9.29 -14.42
N ILE A 108 0.38 8.52 -15.37
CA ILE A 108 -0.38 7.47 -16.03
C ILE A 108 -0.39 6.24 -15.12
N ASN A 109 -1.55 5.61 -15.01
CA ASN A 109 -1.72 4.30 -14.38
C ASN A 109 -2.13 3.28 -15.45
N ASN A 110 -2.14 1.99 -15.09
CA ASN A 110 -2.64 0.94 -15.97
C ASN A 110 -4.05 0.46 -15.64
N PHE A 111 -4.86 1.32 -15.01
CA PHE A 111 -6.29 1.16 -14.80
C PHE A 111 -7.07 2.03 -15.80
N CYS A 112 -7.57 3.19 -15.36
CA CYS A 112 -8.25 4.18 -16.20
C CYS A 112 -7.29 5.07 -17.01
N ILE A 113 -6.01 4.70 -17.10
CA ILE A 113 -4.97 5.37 -17.89
C ILE A 113 -4.58 6.72 -17.28
N GLY A 114 -5.34 7.79 -17.48
CA GLY A 114 -5.05 9.10 -16.89
C GLY A 114 -6.29 9.97 -16.76
N VAL A 115 -6.15 11.05 -16.01
CA VAL A 115 -7.29 11.87 -15.57
C VAL A 115 -7.60 13.02 -16.51
N GLU A 116 -6.60 13.57 -17.17
CA GLU A 116 -6.75 14.72 -18.05
C GLU A 116 -7.67 14.37 -19.24
N GLY A 117 -8.65 15.24 -19.49
CA GLY A 117 -9.75 15.02 -20.45
C GLY A 117 -10.90 14.15 -19.91
N ASN A 118 -10.76 13.59 -18.70
CA ASN A 118 -11.70 12.68 -18.05
C ASN A 118 -12.09 13.14 -16.63
N GLU A 119 -11.84 14.41 -16.30
CA GLU A 119 -11.92 14.96 -14.95
C GLU A 119 -13.32 14.81 -14.36
N GLN A 120 -14.36 15.07 -15.15
CA GLN A 120 -15.74 15.06 -14.67
C GLN A 120 -16.14 13.73 -14.03
N SER A 121 -15.67 12.60 -14.58
CA SER A 121 -15.85 11.27 -13.99
C SER A 121 -14.87 11.02 -12.83
N CYS A 122 -13.59 11.37 -13.01
CA CYS A 122 -12.53 11.10 -12.04
C CYS A 122 -12.61 11.92 -10.74
N ALA A 123 -13.24 13.09 -10.80
CA ALA A 123 -13.40 14.06 -9.72
C ALA A 123 -14.37 13.62 -8.63
N LYS A 124 -15.11 12.52 -8.84
CA LYS A 124 -15.81 11.84 -7.75
C LYS A 124 -14.88 11.53 -6.57
N CYS A 125 -13.57 11.37 -6.82
CA CYS A 125 -12.57 11.15 -5.77
C CYS A 125 -11.64 12.35 -5.53
N HIS A 126 -11.98 13.54 -6.01
CA HIS A 126 -11.27 14.78 -5.67
C HIS A 126 -11.94 15.44 -4.47
N ILE A 127 -11.17 16.15 -3.64
CA ILE A 127 -11.67 16.89 -2.48
C ILE A 127 -12.17 18.30 -2.88
N GLY A 128 -12.76 18.42 -4.05
CA GLY A 128 -13.22 19.68 -4.60
C GLY A 128 -14.37 19.51 -5.58
N PHE A 129 -14.89 20.66 -6.02
CA PHE A 129 -16.03 20.81 -6.90
C PHE A 129 -15.60 21.44 -8.23
N LYS A 130 -16.45 21.28 -9.26
CA LYS A 130 -16.32 21.93 -10.58
C LYS A 130 -15.06 21.55 -11.37
N MET A 131 -14.59 20.32 -11.23
CA MET A 131 -13.57 19.76 -12.12
C MET A 131 -14.20 19.26 -13.43
N THR A 132 -14.58 20.18 -14.32
CA THR A 132 -15.38 19.87 -15.52
C THR A 132 -14.58 19.67 -16.80
N SER A 133 -13.36 20.21 -16.90
CA SER A 133 -12.48 20.04 -18.07
C SER A 133 -11.05 20.41 -17.71
N SER A 134 -10.12 20.21 -18.65
CA SER A 134 -8.66 20.47 -18.62
C SER A 134 -8.18 21.23 -17.39
N MET A 135 -7.23 20.62 -16.67
CA MET A 135 -6.66 20.93 -15.34
C MET A 135 -6.32 22.41 -15.03
N THR A 136 -7.31 23.28 -15.16
CA THR A 136 -7.26 24.69 -14.78
C THR A 136 -7.10 24.70 -13.27
N PRO A 137 -6.07 25.37 -12.72
CA PRO A 137 -5.86 25.41 -11.29
C PRO A 137 -7.14 25.86 -10.59
N LEU A 138 -7.66 25.03 -9.69
CA LEU A 138 -8.76 25.41 -8.83
C LEU A 138 -8.21 26.43 -7.80
N THR A 139 -8.54 27.70 -8.00
CA THR A 139 -8.04 28.83 -7.18
C THR A 139 -9.11 29.37 -6.24
N ASP A 140 -10.38 29.10 -6.49
CA ASP A 140 -11.49 29.53 -5.65
C ASP A 140 -11.62 28.57 -4.45
N PRO A 141 -11.39 29.04 -3.22
CA PRO A 141 -11.44 28.21 -2.01
C PRO A 141 -12.84 27.69 -1.69
N THR A 142 -13.90 28.30 -2.24
CA THR A 142 -15.27 27.80 -2.06
C THR A 142 -15.51 26.48 -2.79
N ASN A 143 -14.63 26.10 -3.73
CA ASN A 143 -14.68 24.81 -4.40
C ASN A 143 -14.03 23.67 -3.60
N ILE A 144 -13.54 23.91 -2.38
CA ILE A 144 -13.07 22.84 -1.50
C ILE A 144 -14.25 22.03 -1.00
N ASP A 145 -14.16 20.71 -1.09
CA ASP A 145 -15.12 19.80 -0.48
C ASP A 145 -14.69 19.51 0.97
N CYS A 146 -15.10 20.37 1.90
CA CYS A 146 -14.85 20.16 3.33
C CYS A 146 -15.61 18.92 3.87
N LEU A 147 -16.74 18.58 3.27
CA LEU A 147 -17.69 17.62 3.81
C LEU A 147 -17.28 16.17 3.55
N VAL A 148 -16.65 15.87 2.39
CA VAL A 148 -16.22 14.51 2.04
C VAL A 148 -15.33 13.86 3.09
N CYS A 149 -14.46 14.65 3.74
CA CYS A 149 -13.56 14.16 4.77
C CYS A 149 -14.13 14.25 6.19
N HIS A 150 -15.10 15.13 6.43
CA HIS A 150 -15.54 15.48 7.78
C HIS A 150 -16.98 15.08 8.11
N ASP A 151 -17.75 14.56 7.16
CA ASP A 151 -19.12 14.11 7.42
C ASP A 151 -19.18 12.94 8.41
N ASN A 152 -19.81 13.14 9.58
CA ASN A 152 -20.15 12.05 10.51
C ASN A 152 -21.66 11.76 10.55
N SER A 153 -22.46 12.24 9.58
CA SER A 153 -23.84 11.78 9.39
C SER A 153 -23.94 10.49 8.60
N GLU A 154 -22.87 10.11 7.88
CA GLU A 154 -22.78 8.95 7.00
C GLU A 154 -23.76 9.00 5.82
N THR A 155 -24.15 10.21 5.42
CA THR A 155 -25.08 10.44 4.30
C THR A 155 -24.46 11.25 3.17
N TYR A 156 -23.26 11.80 3.34
CA TYR A 156 -22.58 12.53 2.27
C TYR A 156 -22.04 11.56 1.21
N ALA A 157 -22.42 11.79 -0.04
CA ALA A 157 -21.87 11.10 -1.19
C ALA A 157 -21.67 12.06 -2.36
N LYS A 158 -20.55 11.91 -3.07
CA LYS A 158 -20.32 12.61 -4.34
C LYS A 158 -21.07 11.90 -5.47
N GLY A 159 -21.74 12.68 -6.30
CA GLY A 159 -22.47 12.18 -7.46
C GLY A 159 -21.53 11.56 -8.50
N ASN A 160 -22.02 10.56 -9.23
CA ASN A 160 -21.29 9.99 -10.36
C ASN A 160 -21.21 11.02 -11.48
N GLU A 161 -20.01 11.26 -12.01
CA GLU A 161 -19.83 12.09 -13.22
C GLU A 161 -20.33 13.55 -13.05
N MET A 162 -20.38 14.02 -11.80
CA MET A 162 -20.83 15.38 -11.46
C MET A 162 -19.66 16.33 -11.15
N ALA A 163 -18.46 16.07 -11.70
CA ALA A 163 -17.29 16.94 -11.52
C ALA A 163 -16.95 17.23 -10.04
N GLY A 164 -17.18 16.22 -9.19
CA GLY A 164 -16.96 16.30 -7.75
C GLY A 164 -18.14 16.86 -6.93
N ALA A 165 -19.23 17.32 -7.54
CA ALA A 165 -20.39 17.76 -6.77
C ALA A 165 -21.03 16.60 -5.96
N PRO A 166 -21.67 16.89 -4.82
CA PRO A 166 -22.46 15.91 -4.08
C PRO A 166 -23.63 15.40 -4.93
N ASP A 167 -24.12 14.20 -4.60
CA ASP A 167 -25.38 13.71 -5.12
C ASP A 167 -26.53 14.66 -4.71
N LYS A 168 -27.52 14.84 -5.58
CA LYS A 168 -28.64 15.77 -5.36
C LYS A 168 -29.51 15.37 -4.16
N ALA A 169 -29.48 14.11 -3.74
CA ALA A 169 -30.20 13.60 -2.59
C ALA A 169 -29.54 13.96 -1.25
N VAL A 170 -28.30 14.45 -1.25
CA VAL A 170 -27.57 14.80 -0.03
C VAL A 170 -28.20 16.01 0.65
N ASP A 171 -28.58 15.86 1.91
CA ASP A 171 -28.94 16.97 2.78
C ASP A 171 -27.68 17.68 3.31
N LEU A 172 -27.26 18.73 2.59
CA LEU A 172 -26.09 19.53 2.96
C LEU A 172 -26.23 20.20 4.34
N ASN A 173 -27.45 20.52 4.78
CA ASN A 173 -27.70 21.12 6.08
C ASN A 173 -27.44 20.12 7.20
N LEU A 174 -27.91 18.89 7.05
CA LEU A 174 -27.65 17.80 8.01
C LEU A 174 -26.17 17.48 8.10
N VAL A 175 -25.52 17.30 6.94
CA VAL A 175 -24.09 16.93 6.85
C VAL A 175 -23.22 18.02 7.49
N ALA A 176 -23.44 19.29 7.14
CA ALA A 176 -22.64 20.41 7.67
C ALA A 176 -22.75 20.55 9.21
N GLN A 177 -23.88 20.18 9.80
CA GLN A 177 -24.09 20.21 11.25
C GLN A 177 -23.49 19.01 11.99
N LYS A 178 -23.25 17.90 11.27
CA LYS A 178 -22.69 16.66 11.81
C LYS A 178 -21.21 16.47 11.45
N VAL A 179 -20.52 17.54 11.06
CA VAL A 179 -19.08 17.45 10.78
C VAL A 179 -18.27 17.11 12.03
N GLY A 180 -17.22 16.32 11.86
CA GLY A 180 -16.35 15.91 12.95
C GLY A 180 -15.01 15.38 12.49
N ARG A 181 -14.36 14.61 13.38
CA ARG A 181 -13.09 13.97 13.08
C ARG A 181 -13.32 12.86 12.03
N PRO A 182 -12.49 12.78 10.96
CA PRO A 182 -12.66 11.78 9.91
C PRO A 182 -12.71 10.35 10.44
N MET A 183 -13.63 9.57 9.86
CA MET A 183 -13.81 8.14 10.08
C MET A 183 -13.29 7.33 8.89
N ARG A 184 -13.33 6.00 8.98
CA ARG A 184 -12.97 5.11 7.85
C ARG A 184 -13.90 5.32 6.65
N SER A 185 -15.19 5.61 6.89
CA SER A 185 -16.17 5.92 5.85
C SER A 185 -15.76 7.10 4.98
N ASN A 186 -15.28 8.20 5.58
CA ASN A 186 -14.83 9.39 4.86
C ASN A 186 -13.63 9.14 3.93
N CYS A 187 -12.70 8.28 4.35
CA CYS A 187 -11.53 7.95 3.55
C CYS A 187 -11.88 6.92 2.47
N GLY A 188 -12.69 5.93 2.85
CA GLY A 188 -13.03 4.77 2.04
C GLY A 188 -13.85 5.10 0.79
N VAL A 189 -14.69 6.14 0.82
CA VAL A 189 -15.48 6.57 -0.38
C VAL A 189 -14.61 6.84 -1.61
N CYS A 190 -13.34 7.19 -1.42
CA CYS A 190 -12.37 7.36 -2.49
C CYS A 190 -11.34 6.22 -2.56
N HIS A 191 -10.80 5.81 -1.41
CA HIS A 191 -9.66 4.89 -1.35
C HIS A 191 -10.03 3.43 -1.62
N PHE A 192 -11.26 3.01 -1.27
CA PHE A 192 -11.73 1.62 -1.41
C PHE A 192 -12.27 1.33 -2.82
N PHE A 193 -12.70 2.38 -3.54
CA PHE A 193 -13.36 2.27 -4.85
C PHE A 193 -12.52 2.81 -6.03
N GLY A 194 -11.22 3.06 -5.79
CA GLY A 194 -10.32 3.56 -6.82
C GLY A 194 -10.19 2.60 -8.00
N GLY A 195 -10.11 3.14 -9.23
CA GLY A 195 -10.09 2.33 -10.46
C GLY A 195 -11.48 1.94 -10.98
N GLY A 196 -12.54 2.51 -10.40
CA GLY A 196 -13.91 2.39 -10.89
C GLY A 196 -14.71 1.25 -10.26
N GLY A 197 -14.34 0.79 -9.06
CA GLY A 197 -15.04 -0.27 -8.34
C GLY A 197 -14.34 -0.66 -7.04
N ASN A 198 -15.05 -1.39 -6.16
CA ASN A 198 -14.52 -1.88 -4.90
C ASN A 198 -13.28 -2.75 -5.13
N ASN A 199 -12.24 -2.54 -4.32
CA ASN A 199 -10.99 -3.29 -4.31
C ASN A 199 -10.27 -3.46 -5.67
N VAL A 200 -10.60 -2.64 -6.68
CA VAL A 200 -10.01 -2.75 -8.02
C VAL A 200 -8.52 -2.42 -7.97
N LYS A 201 -8.15 -1.33 -7.28
CA LYS A 201 -6.82 -0.72 -7.39
C LYS A 201 -5.82 -1.22 -6.35
N HIS A 202 -6.02 -0.91 -5.07
CA HIS A 202 -5.04 -1.18 -4.01
C HIS A 202 -4.92 -2.69 -3.68
N GLY A 203 -6.04 -3.41 -3.57
CA GLY A 203 -6.06 -4.83 -3.19
C GLY A 203 -6.13 -5.05 -1.68
N ASP A 204 -5.64 -4.11 -0.87
CA ASP A 204 -5.64 -4.14 0.60
C ASP A 204 -6.56 -3.08 1.24
N LEU A 205 -7.30 -2.32 0.43
CA LEU A 205 -8.25 -1.29 0.87
C LEU A 205 -9.55 -1.43 0.10
N GLU A 206 -10.61 -1.79 0.80
CA GLU A 206 -11.89 -2.22 0.23
C GLU A 206 -13.05 -2.03 1.21
N SER A 207 -14.29 -2.23 0.76
CA SER A 207 -15.50 -1.96 1.54
C SER A 207 -15.57 -2.69 2.88
N SER A 208 -15.00 -3.89 3.02
CA SER A 208 -14.95 -4.57 4.33
C SER A 208 -14.19 -3.77 5.40
N MET A 209 -13.33 -2.83 5.00
CA MET A 209 -12.57 -1.96 5.90
C MET A 209 -13.39 -0.84 6.54
N PHE A 210 -14.69 -0.68 6.22
CA PHE A 210 -15.54 0.21 7.02
C PHE A 210 -15.68 -0.34 8.45
N GLU A 211 -15.92 -1.64 8.57
CA GLU A 211 -16.04 -2.36 9.85
C GLU A 211 -15.39 -3.76 9.74
N PRO A 212 -14.04 -3.85 9.65
CA PRO A 212 -13.37 -5.11 9.38
C PRO A 212 -13.37 -6.02 10.61
N SER A 213 -13.45 -7.34 10.42
CA SER A 213 -13.11 -8.31 11.46
C SER A 213 -11.61 -8.32 11.74
N ALA A 214 -11.19 -8.91 12.86
CA ALA A 214 -9.76 -9.04 13.20
C ALA A 214 -8.96 -9.85 12.17
N ASP A 215 -9.61 -10.77 11.44
CA ASP A 215 -8.97 -11.57 10.39
C ASP A 215 -8.68 -10.74 9.13
N ILE A 216 -9.47 -9.70 8.86
CA ILE A 216 -9.23 -8.78 7.75
C ILE A 216 -8.08 -7.83 8.11
N ASP A 217 -8.20 -7.06 9.19
CA ASP A 217 -7.16 -6.14 9.65
C ASP A 217 -7.14 -5.97 11.18
N ILE A 218 -6.03 -6.36 11.79
CA ILE A 218 -5.86 -6.35 13.25
C ILE A 218 -5.82 -4.95 13.86
N HIS A 219 -5.53 -3.91 13.08
CA HIS A 219 -5.46 -2.54 13.57
C HIS A 219 -6.82 -1.84 13.48
N MET A 220 -7.51 -2.02 12.37
CA MET A 220 -8.77 -1.33 12.07
C MET A 220 -10.00 -2.03 12.64
N SER A 221 -9.89 -3.29 13.05
CA SER A 221 -11.05 -4.03 13.56
C SER A 221 -11.65 -3.43 14.84
N PRO A 222 -12.99 -3.29 14.93
CA PRO A 222 -13.67 -2.91 16.16
C PRO A 222 -13.42 -3.87 17.34
N GLU A 223 -13.05 -5.12 17.06
CA GLU A 223 -12.77 -6.16 18.06
C GLU A 223 -11.38 -5.97 18.73
N THR A 224 -10.52 -5.13 18.15
CA THR A 224 -9.14 -4.94 18.58
C THR A 224 -8.84 -3.49 18.97
N SER A 225 -8.10 -2.75 18.15
CA SER A 225 -7.70 -1.36 18.42
C SER A 225 -8.67 -0.36 17.79
N ASN A 226 -9.54 -0.80 16.88
CA ASN A 226 -10.53 0.01 16.17
C ASN A 226 -9.95 1.31 15.58
N LEU A 227 -8.72 1.25 15.06
CA LEU A 227 -8.07 2.43 14.50
C LEU A 227 -8.84 2.91 13.27
N VAL A 228 -8.90 4.23 13.10
CA VAL A 228 -9.32 4.86 11.85
C VAL A 228 -8.09 5.40 11.12
N CYS A 229 -8.26 5.74 9.84
CA CYS A 229 -7.14 6.06 8.95
C CYS A 229 -6.21 7.15 9.52
N VAL A 230 -6.79 8.21 10.07
CA VAL A 230 -6.07 9.37 10.63
C VAL A 230 -5.33 9.09 11.95
N ASP A 231 -5.47 7.91 12.54
CA ASP A 231 -4.65 7.48 13.69
C ASP A 231 -3.21 7.16 13.28
N CYS A 232 -3.03 6.53 12.11
CA CYS A 232 -1.71 6.28 11.51
C CYS A 232 -1.33 7.40 10.52
N HIS A 233 -2.27 7.78 9.66
CA HIS A 233 -2.14 8.86 8.69
C HIS A 233 -2.39 10.22 9.34
N THR A 234 -1.57 10.53 10.34
CA THR A 234 -1.60 11.82 11.04
C THR A 234 -1.44 12.97 10.06
N SER A 235 -2.07 14.09 10.38
CA SER A 235 -2.07 15.28 9.54
C SER A 235 -1.73 16.51 10.38
N GLU A 236 -0.87 17.36 9.84
CA GLU A 236 -0.55 18.67 10.39
C GLU A 236 -0.84 19.70 9.29
N ASN A 237 -1.61 20.75 9.60
CA ASN A 237 -2.01 21.76 8.62
C ASN A 237 -2.59 21.15 7.33
N HIS A 238 -3.51 20.17 7.48
CA HIS A 238 -4.12 19.38 6.38
C HIS A 238 -3.13 18.62 5.47
N MET A 239 -1.85 18.52 5.86
CA MET A 239 -0.85 17.70 5.19
C MET A 239 -0.81 16.30 5.79
N MET A 240 -1.60 15.40 5.20
CA MET A 240 -1.70 14.01 5.65
C MET A 240 -0.42 13.21 5.31
N LYS A 241 0.10 12.46 6.31
CA LYS A 241 1.21 11.51 6.14
C LYS A 241 0.78 10.22 5.42
N GLY A 242 1.75 9.42 5.02
CA GLY A 242 1.55 8.13 4.36
C GLY A 242 1.45 8.27 2.85
N ARG A 243 2.41 8.98 2.24
CA ARG A 243 2.57 8.97 0.78
C ARG A 243 2.70 7.53 0.29
N VAL A 244 2.07 7.20 -0.84
CA VAL A 244 2.20 5.88 -1.49
C VAL A 244 3.25 5.94 -2.60
N TYR A 245 4.15 4.96 -2.66
CA TYR A 245 5.24 4.93 -3.65
C TYR A 245 4.77 4.77 -5.09
N SER A 246 3.56 4.26 -5.30
CA SER A 246 2.94 4.21 -6.63
C SER A 246 2.68 5.59 -7.25
N LEU A 247 2.72 6.66 -6.44
CA LEU A 247 2.50 8.05 -6.86
C LEU A 247 3.44 9.04 -6.13
N SER A 248 4.63 8.58 -5.70
CA SER A 248 5.64 9.40 -5.03
C SER A 248 7.00 8.73 -5.11
N SER A 249 8.04 9.51 -5.40
CA SER A 249 9.36 9.02 -5.79
C SER A 249 10.41 9.06 -4.67
N MET A 250 10.20 9.86 -3.62
CA MET A 250 11.15 10.00 -2.50
C MET A 250 10.63 9.41 -1.20
N ASN A 251 11.50 8.85 -0.35
CA ASN A 251 11.13 8.35 0.98
C ASN A 251 10.86 9.48 2.01
N ARG A 252 9.76 10.23 1.85
CA ARG A 252 9.34 11.33 2.74
C ARG A 252 7.88 11.21 3.16
N ASN A 253 7.55 11.72 4.35
CA ASN A 253 6.18 11.79 4.88
C ASN A 253 5.45 10.44 4.82
N ARG A 254 6.10 9.40 5.34
CA ARG A 254 5.58 8.02 5.38
C ARG A 254 4.85 7.75 6.70
N SER A 255 3.98 6.76 6.65
CA SER A 255 3.39 6.10 7.82
C SER A 255 4.13 4.77 7.96
N THR A 256 4.65 4.46 9.14
CA THR A 256 5.50 3.28 9.36
C THR A 256 5.10 2.53 10.63
N CYS A 257 5.41 1.24 10.68
CA CYS A 257 5.09 0.39 11.82
C CYS A 257 5.79 0.89 13.10
N GLU A 258 6.99 1.43 12.93
CA GLU A 258 7.91 1.89 13.97
C GLU A 258 7.40 3.16 14.70
N GLN A 259 6.33 3.79 14.21
CA GLN A 259 5.68 4.88 14.95
C GLN A 259 4.95 4.40 16.22
N CYS A 260 4.63 3.11 16.28
CA CYS A 260 3.96 2.46 17.41
C CYS A 260 4.75 1.26 17.94
N HIS A 261 5.39 0.50 17.05
CA HIS A 261 6.21 -0.66 17.40
C HIS A 261 7.69 -0.27 17.50
N THR A 262 8.50 -1.06 18.20
CA THR A 262 9.96 -0.89 18.15
C THR A 262 10.52 -1.50 16.85
N GLU A 263 11.74 -1.14 16.47
CA GLU A 263 12.43 -1.73 15.31
C GLU A 263 12.74 -3.23 15.48
N THR A 264 12.75 -3.68 16.74
CA THR A 264 13.00 -5.07 17.16
C THR A 264 11.87 -5.56 18.07
N PRO A 265 10.65 -5.75 17.54
CA PRO A 265 9.46 -5.97 18.36
C PRO A 265 9.28 -7.43 18.83
N HIS A 266 10.14 -8.35 18.39
CA HIS A 266 9.99 -9.78 18.66
C HIS A 266 10.84 -10.24 19.84
N ASP A 267 10.32 -11.17 20.64
CA ASP A 267 11.10 -11.83 21.69
C ASP A 267 12.22 -12.70 21.10
N ALA A 268 11.99 -13.28 19.92
CA ALA A 268 12.98 -14.08 19.20
C ALA A 268 13.91 -13.16 18.39
N GLU A 269 15.17 -13.07 18.84
CA GLU A 269 16.19 -12.20 18.26
C GLU A 269 16.39 -12.43 16.75
N ILE A 270 16.34 -13.68 16.29
CA ILE A 270 16.44 -14.00 14.86
C ILE A 270 15.39 -13.29 14.00
N LEU A 271 14.17 -13.06 14.51
CA LEU A 271 13.14 -12.32 13.77
C LEU A 271 13.45 -10.83 13.72
N ASN A 272 14.11 -10.30 14.76
CA ASN A 272 14.58 -8.91 14.76
C ASN A 272 15.71 -8.70 13.75
N GLU A 273 16.60 -9.67 13.55
CA GLU A 273 17.63 -9.59 12.51
C GLU A 273 17.02 -9.48 11.10
N HIS A 274 15.86 -10.09 10.87
CA HIS A 274 15.19 -10.00 9.57
C HIS A 274 14.73 -8.57 9.26
N THR A 275 14.43 -7.72 10.26
CA THR A 275 13.91 -6.37 10.02
C THR A 275 14.91 -5.45 9.30
N VAL A 276 16.19 -5.84 9.27
CA VAL A 276 17.25 -5.18 8.50
C VAL A 276 16.97 -5.24 7.00
N LYS A 277 16.49 -6.37 6.49
CA LYS A 277 16.30 -6.61 5.04
C LYS A 277 14.88 -7.00 4.65
N VAL A 278 13.97 -7.19 5.60
CA VAL A 278 12.58 -7.59 5.37
C VAL A 278 11.68 -6.56 6.06
N ALA A 279 10.80 -5.90 5.30
CA ALA A 279 9.84 -4.98 5.88
C ALA A 279 8.78 -5.72 6.70
N CYS A 280 8.25 -5.10 7.76
CA CYS A 280 7.22 -5.71 8.61
C CYS A 280 6.03 -6.23 7.78
N GLN A 281 5.59 -5.43 6.81
CA GLN A 281 4.50 -5.77 5.88
C GLN A 281 4.70 -7.13 5.20
N THR A 282 5.93 -7.49 4.84
CA THR A 282 6.25 -8.75 4.14
C THR A 282 5.80 -9.96 4.96
N CYS A 283 6.10 -9.99 6.25
CA CYS A 283 5.73 -11.09 7.13
C CYS A 283 4.29 -10.98 7.64
N HIS A 284 3.82 -9.75 7.88
CA HIS A 284 2.56 -9.48 8.55
C HIS A 284 1.34 -9.34 7.62
N ILE A 285 1.54 -9.30 6.29
CA ILE A 285 0.47 -9.27 5.28
C ILE A 285 0.70 -10.43 4.29
N PRO A 286 0.46 -11.69 4.70
CA PRO A 286 0.76 -12.87 3.89
C PRO A 286 -0.14 -13.02 2.66
N VAL A 287 -1.34 -12.42 2.72
CA VAL A 287 -2.37 -12.35 1.68
C VAL A 287 -3.11 -11.01 1.76
N TYR A 288 -3.53 -10.50 0.61
CA TYR A 288 -4.45 -9.35 0.47
C TYR A 288 -5.70 -9.76 -0.29
N ALA A 289 -6.66 -8.86 -0.49
CA ALA A 289 -7.99 -9.18 -1.04
C ALA A 289 -8.67 -10.31 -0.24
N LYS A 290 -8.66 -10.16 1.08
CA LYS A 290 -9.11 -11.19 2.03
C LYS A 290 -10.62 -11.44 1.94
N GLU A 291 -11.43 -10.38 1.77
CA GLU A 291 -12.89 -10.49 1.67
C GLU A 291 -13.35 -10.39 0.21
N ASN A 292 -13.03 -9.29 -0.48
CA ASN A 292 -13.46 -9.03 -1.85
C ASN A 292 -12.35 -9.20 -2.89
N SER A 293 -12.71 -9.71 -4.08
CA SER A 293 -11.77 -9.89 -5.20
C SER A 293 -11.09 -8.59 -5.60
N THR A 294 -9.83 -8.67 -6.04
CA THR A 294 -9.10 -7.54 -6.60
C THR A 294 -8.74 -7.77 -8.05
N LYS A 295 -8.77 -6.70 -8.85
CA LYS A 295 -8.42 -6.78 -10.27
C LYS A 295 -6.91 -6.94 -10.41
N MET A 296 -6.49 -8.03 -11.03
CA MET A 296 -5.09 -8.40 -11.28
C MET A 296 -4.66 -8.08 -12.70
N ALA A 297 -5.59 -8.09 -13.65
CA ALA A 297 -5.30 -7.67 -15.01
C ALA A 297 -6.43 -6.88 -15.68
N TRP A 298 -6.04 -6.00 -16.62
CA TRP A 298 -6.94 -5.20 -17.44
C TRP A 298 -6.46 -5.16 -18.90
N ASP A 299 -7.19 -5.78 -19.82
CA ASP A 299 -6.91 -5.75 -21.25
C ASP A 299 -7.84 -4.76 -21.97
N TRP A 300 -7.34 -3.55 -22.23
CA TRP A 300 -8.08 -2.55 -23.01
C TRP A 300 -8.21 -2.90 -24.49
N SER A 301 -7.39 -3.81 -25.03
CA SER A 301 -7.42 -4.16 -26.46
C SER A 301 -8.70 -4.88 -26.88
N THR A 302 -9.46 -5.39 -25.91
CA THR A 302 -10.76 -6.02 -26.15
C THR A 302 -11.95 -5.07 -25.95
N ALA A 303 -11.72 -3.83 -25.50
CA ALA A 303 -12.76 -2.83 -25.32
C ALA A 303 -13.38 -2.42 -26.67
N GLY A 304 -14.66 -2.07 -26.66
CA GLY A 304 -15.40 -1.63 -27.85
C GLY A 304 -16.20 -2.72 -28.56
N LYS A 305 -16.22 -3.97 -28.07
CA LYS A 305 -17.11 -4.99 -28.64
C LYS A 305 -18.53 -4.73 -28.19
N LEU A 306 -19.46 -4.83 -29.13
CA LEU A 306 -20.88 -4.62 -28.91
C LEU A 306 -21.62 -5.91 -29.27
N LYS A 307 -22.78 -6.12 -28.64
CA LYS A 307 -23.70 -7.21 -28.96
C LYS A 307 -24.96 -6.58 -29.52
N ASP A 308 -25.28 -6.90 -30.77
CA ASP A 308 -26.43 -6.33 -31.49
C ASP A 308 -26.43 -4.78 -31.53
N GLY A 309 -25.23 -4.18 -31.58
CA GLY A 309 -25.05 -2.72 -31.61
C GLY A 309 -25.09 -2.04 -30.24
N GLU A 310 -25.35 -2.77 -29.16
CA GLU A 310 -25.42 -2.24 -27.79
C GLU A 310 -24.24 -2.71 -26.93
N PRO A 311 -23.81 -1.91 -25.93
CA PRO A 311 -22.79 -2.31 -25.00
C PRO A 311 -23.29 -3.42 -24.06
N TYR A 312 -22.38 -4.30 -23.66
CA TYR A 312 -22.68 -5.41 -22.77
C TYR A 312 -21.57 -5.62 -21.74
N THR A 313 -21.90 -6.39 -20.70
CA THR A 313 -20.99 -6.83 -19.66
C THR A 313 -21.06 -8.33 -19.51
N GLU A 314 -19.96 -8.92 -19.06
CA GLU A 314 -19.89 -10.32 -18.64
C GLU A 314 -19.37 -10.34 -17.20
N GLU A 315 -19.82 -11.29 -16.40
CA GLU A 315 -19.48 -11.43 -14.99
C GLU A 315 -19.02 -12.86 -14.67
N ASP A 316 -18.16 -12.99 -13.67
CA ASP A 316 -17.85 -14.28 -13.08
C ASP A 316 -18.93 -14.71 -12.07
N SER A 317 -18.75 -15.88 -11.45
CA SER A 317 -19.69 -16.42 -10.46
C SER A 317 -19.82 -15.59 -9.17
N LYS A 318 -18.95 -14.60 -8.97
CA LYS A 318 -18.96 -13.68 -7.81
C LYS A 318 -19.54 -12.32 -8.17
N GLY A 319 -19.99 -12.11 -9.40
CA GLY A 319 -20.49 -10.83 -9.89
C GLY A 319 -19.38 -9.85 -10.24
N ASN A 320 -18.12 -10.27 -10.31
CA ASN A 320 -17.06 -9.40 -10.81
C ASN A 320 -17.20 -9.31 -12.33
N HIS A 321 -17.25 -8.10 -12.89
CA HIS A 321 -17.19 -7.95 -14.34
C HIS A 321 -15.89 -8.54 -14.88
N THR A 322 -15.99 -9.53 -15.77
CA THR A 322 -14.87 -10.12 -16.52
C THR A 322 -14.71 -9.45 -17.89
N TYR A 323 -15.78 -8.82 -18.39
CA TYR A 323 -15.77 -7.98 -19.58
C TYR A 323 -16.73 -6.81 -19.43
N MET A 324 -16.35 -5.64 -19.97
CA MET A 324 -17.28 -4.54 -20.21
C MET A 324 -16.95 -3.88 -21.56
N SER A 325 -17.93 -3.63 -22.42
CA SER A 325 -17.69 -2.93 -23.71
C SER A 325 -16.89 -1.64 -23.55
N ILE A 326 -17.14 -0.90 -22.47
CA ILE A 326 -16.50 0.39 -22.17
C ILE A 326 -15.04 0.28 -21.71
N LYS A 327 -14.58 -0.91 -21.28
CA LYS A 327 -13.29 -1.06 -20.58
C LYS A 327 -12.46 -2.27 -21.02
N GLY A 328 -13.04 -3.25 -21.69
CA GLY A 328 -12.36 -4.47 -22.12
C GLY A 328 -12.45 -5.59 -21.08
N THR A 329 -11.43 -6.45 -21.05
CA THR A 329 -11.43 -7.70 -20.28
C THR A 329 -10.67 -7.54 -18.97
N PHE A 330 -11.12 -8.25 -17.93
CA PHE A 330 -10.54 -8.22 -16.60
C PHE A 330 -10.19 -9.62 -16.09
N THR A 331 -9.15 -9.70 -15.26
CA THR A 331 -8.86 -10.88 -14.44
C THR A 331 -8.88 -10.48 -12.99
N TRP A 332 -9.57 -11.27 -12.18
CA TRP A 332 -9.75 -11.05 -10.74
C TRP A 332 -9.11 -12.17 -9.94
N ALA A 333 -8.74 -11.88 -8.70
CA ALA A 333 -8.26 -12.88 -7.76
C ALA A 333 -8.63 -12.51 -6.33
N ASP A 334 -8.74 -13.54 -5.48
CA ASP A 334 -9.02 -13.44 -4.05
C ASP A 334 -7.85 -13.96 -3.23
N SER A 335 -7.74 -13.52 -1.98
CA SER A 335 -6.76 -14.02 -1.01
C SER A 335 -5.35 -14.12 -1.62
N VAL A 336 -4.97 -13.07 -2.33
CA VAL A 336 -3.83 -13.05 -3.23
C VAL A 336 -2.56 -12.99 -2.41
N LYS A 337 -1.62 -13.87 -2.73
CA LYS A 337 -0.26 -13.83 -2.21
C LYS A 337 0.47 -12.64 -2.85
N PRO A 338 1.05 -11.70 -2.07
CA PRO A 338 1.85 -10.62 -2.64
C PRO A 338 3.03 -11.16 -3.46
N GLU A 339 3.43 -10.40 -4.47
CA GLU A 339 4.75 -10.53 -5.06
C GLU A 339 5.74 -9.75 -4.18
N TYR A 340 7.00 -10.19 -4.11
CA TYR A 340 8.00 -9.60 -3.22
C TYR A 340 9.14 -9.00 -4.04
N ILE A 341 9.51 -7.76 -3.72
CA ILE A 341 10.56 -7.03 -4.43
C ILE A 341 11.51 -6.36 -3.44
N TRP A 342 12.74 -6.10 -3.88
CA TRP A 342 13.62 -5.16 -3.19
C TRP A 342 13.14 -3.73 -3.37
N PHE A 343 13.19 -2.96 -2.29
CA PHE A 343 12.80 -1.57 -2.33
C PHE A 343 13.58 -0.70 -1.34
N ASN A 344 14.18 0.39 -1.82
CA ASN A 344 15.02 1.32 -1.06
C ASN A 344 14.32 2.63 -0.67
N GLY A 345 13.02 2.75 -0.92
CA GLY A 345 12.28 3.99 -0.66
C GLY A 345 12.28 4.99 -1.81
N THR A 346 12.87 4.68 -2.96
CA THR A 346 12.84 5.54 -4.16
C THR A 346 12.13 4.89 -5.34
N ALA A 347 11.39 5.67 -6.11
CA ALA A 347 10.63 5.16 -7.24
C ALA A 347 10.72 6.09 -8.46
N ASP A 348 10.63 5.50 -9.65
CA ASP A 348 10.41 6.22 -10.91
C ASP A 348 9.00 5.94 -11.43
N HIS A 349 8.48 6.86 -12.25
CA HIS A 349 7.13 6.80 -12.81
C HIS A 349 7.18 7.19 -14.28
N TYR A 350 6.44 6.46 -15.10
CA TYR A 350 6.11 6.91 -16.44
C TYR A 350 5.24 8.16 -16.33
N LEU A 351 5.71 9.26 -16.89
CA LEU A 351 4.97 10.51 -17.00
C LEU A 351 4.37 10.64 -18.39
N LEU A 352 3.24 11.34 -18.48
CA LEU A 352 2.59 11.61 -19.75
C LEU A 352 3.57 12.26 -20.75
N GLY A 353 3.73 11.65 -21.93
CA GLY A 353 4.67 12.07 -22.96
C GLY A 353 6.05 11.39 -22.95
N ASP A 354 6.36 10.56 -21.95
CA ASP A 354 7.61 9.79 -21.91
C ASP A 354 7.71 8.85 -23.14
N VAL A 355 8.91 8.80 -23.73
CA VAL A 355 9.21 7.96 -24.90
C VAL A 355 9.65 6.55 -24.44
N ILE A 356 9.01 5.53 -24.98
CA ILE A 356 9.28 4.11 -24.70
C ILE A 356 10.06 3.47 -25.85
N ASN A 357 11.32 3.15 -25.60
CA ASN A 357 12.19 2.60 -26.64
C ASN A 357 12.11 1.08 -26.82
N ASP A 358 11.69 0.35 -25.78
CA ASP A 358 11.60 -1.12 -25.79
C ASP A 358 10.21 -1.57 -25.32
N THR A 359 9.48 -2.21 -26.23
CA THR A 359 8.15 -2.80 -25.97
C THR A 359 8.18 -4.33 -25.99
N THR A 360 9.37 -4.95 -26.07
CA THR A 360 9.52 -6.41 -26.06
C THR A 360 9.17 -6.99 -24.68
N LYS A 361 9.46 -6.22 -23.62
CA LYS A 361 9.08 -6.49 -22.24
C LYS A 361 7.90 -5.61 -21.81
N PRO A 362 7.14 -6.01 -20.78
CA PRO A 362 6.14 -5.12 -20.20
C PRO A 362 6.77 -3.81 -19.73
N ILE A 363 6.13 -2.69 -20.07
CA ILE A 363 6.54 -1.37 -19.61
C ILE A 363 6.17 -1.20 -18.14
N LYS A 364 7.14 -0.81 -17.32
CA LYS A 364 6.89 -0.49 -15.92
C LYS A 364 6.34 0.92 -15.82
N ILE A 365 5.06 1.05 -15.50
CA ILE A 365 4.41 2.35 -15.27
C ILE A 365 4.99 3.04 -14.05
N ASN A 366 5.41 2.27 -13.06
CA ASN A 366 6.26 2.72 -11.98
C ASN A 366 7.30 1.66 -11.67
N THR A 367 8.50 2.11 -11.34
CA THR A 367 9.60 1.24 -10.91
C THR A 367 9.91 1.55 -9.46
N LEU A 368 9.85 0.54 -8.61
CA LEU A 368 10.29 0.60 -7.24
C LEU A 368 11.76 0.15 -7.21
N ASN A 369 12.67 1.07 -6.88
CA ASN A 369 14.11 0.81 -6.96
C ASN A 369 14.59 0.05 -5.74
N GLY A 370 15.57 -0.84 -5.93
CA GLY A 370 16.23 -1.54 -4.85
C GLY A 370 16.97 -2.78 -5.34
N SER A 371 17.85 -3.30 -4.49
CA SER A 371 18.56 -4.58 -4.69
C SER A 371 19.08 -5.10 -3.36
N TYR A 372 19.54 -6.34 -3.31
CA TYR A 372 20.20 -6.87 -2.12
C TYR A 372 21.42 -6.04 -1.69
N ALA A 373 22.24 -5.63 -2.66
CA ALA A 373 23.49 -4.89 -2.43
C ALA A 373 23.26 -3.46 -1.92
N ASP A 374 22.09 -2.89 -2.17
CA ASP A 374 21.69 -1.59 -1.65
C ASP A 374 21.39 -1.70 -0.16
N ARG A 375 22.10 -0.91 0.66
CA ARG A 375 22.00 -0.96 2.13
C ARG A 375 20.64 -0.55 2.64
N ASP A 376 19.96 0.36 1.94
CA ASP A 376 18.66 0.90 2.36
C ASP A 376 17.49 0.04 1.85
N SER A 377 17.76 -0.95 0.99
CA SER A 377 16.75 -1.85 0.45
C SER A 377 16.24 -2.87 1.46
N LYS A 378 14.91 -2.96 1.56
CA LYS A 378 14.18 -4.05 2.22
C LYS A 378 13.28 -4.79 1.22
N ILE A 379 12.98 -6.04 1.51
CA ILE A 379 11.96 -6.83 0.81
C ILE A 379 10.59 -6.34 1.26
N ILE A 380 9.76 -5.90 0.31
CA ILE A 380 8.39 -5.43 0.55
C ILE A 380 7.36 -6.28 -0.23
N PRO A 381 6.11 -6.40 0.26
CA PRO A 381 5.02 -7.01 -0.49
C PRO A 381 4.37 -6.00 -1.44
N VAL A 382 4.11 -6.42 -2.67
CA VAL A 382 3.44 -5.63 -3.70
C VAL A 382 2.35 -6.42 -4.40
N LYS A 383 1.27 -5.72 -4.76
CA LYS A 383 0.40 -6.11 -5.86
C LYS A 383 1.00 -5.59 -7.16
N ILE A 384 1.18 -6.46 -8.15
CA ILE A 384 1.53 -6.05 -9.51
C ILE A 384 0.30 -6.20 -10.39
N HIS A 385 -0.27 -5.07 -10.79
CA HIS A 385 -1.36 -5.04 -11.76
C HIS A 385 -0.78 -5.04 -13.17
N ARG A 386 -1.30 -5.91 -14.04
CA ARG A 386 -0.83 -6.09 -15.41
C ARG A 386 -1.87 -5.63 -16.41
N ALA A 387 -1.49 -4.95 -17.48
CA ALA A 387 -2.47 -4.48 -18.44
C ALA A 387 -1.98 -4.55 -19.88
N ARG A 388 -2.93 -4.41 -20.81
CA ARG A 388 -2.65 -4.00 -22.19
C ARG A 388 -3.27 -2.62 -22.40
N GLN A 389 -2.44 -1.61 -22.65
CA GLN A 389 -2.85 -0.22 -22.77
C GLN A 389 -2.68 0.31 -24.19
N PRO A 390 -3.48 1.30 -24.61
CA PRO A 390 -3.36 1.91 -25.93
C PRO A 390 -2.00 2.62 -26.06
N PHE A 391 -1.36 2.45 -27.21
CA PHE A 391 0.01 2.90 -27.47
C PHE A 391 0.13 3.41 -28.90
N ASP A 392 0.84 4.52 -29.08
CA ASP A 392 1.21 5.05 -30.39
C ASP A 392 2.57 4.46 -30.80
N PRO A 393 2.64 3.56 -31.80
CA PRO A 393 3.90 2.91 -32.18
C PRO A 393 4.89 3.83 -32.90
N VAL A 394 4.43 4.96 -33.45
CA VAL A 394 5.29 5.91 -34.18
C VAL A 394 5.90 6.90 -33.21
N ASN A 395 5.08 7.53 -32.36
CA ASN A 395 5.54 8.45 -31.33
C ASN A 395 6.11 7.73 -30.10
N LYS A 396 5.92 6.41 -30.02
CA LYS A 396 6.45 5.51 -28.98
C LYS A 396 6.01 5.90 -27.56
N MET A 397 4.74 6.23 -27.38
CA MET A 397 4.18 6.67 -26.10
C MET A 397 2.84 6.02 -25.81
N ILE A 398 2.51 5.86 -24.53
CA ILE A 398 1.17 5.46 -24.09
C ILE A 398 0.18 6.57 -24.46
N ILE A 399 -0.93 6.18 -25.06
CA ILE A 399 -2.01 7.10 -25.45
C ILE A 399 -2.85 7.42 -24.21
N GLN A 400 -3.14 8.69 -24.00
CA GLN A 400 -4.15 9.18 -23.07
C GLN A 400 -5.47 9.35 -23.85
N PRO A 401 -6.41 8.39 -23.82
CA PRO A 401 -7.66 8.52 -24.55
C PRO A 401 -8.68 9.38 -23.80
N LYS A 402 -9.59 10.01 -24.55
CA LYS A 402 -10.83 10.51 -23.99
C LYS A 402 -11.75 9.32 -23.69
N LEU A 403 -11.99 9.05 -22.42
CA LEU A 403 -12.83 7.94 -21.95
C LEU A 403 -14.27 8.40 -21.71
N PHE A 404 -14.44 9.59 -21.12
CA PHE A 404 -15.74 10.07 -20.66
C PHE A 404 -16.25 11.30 -21.44
N SER A 405 -17.56 11.32 -21.69
CA SER A 405 -18.37 12.48 -22.07
C SER A 405 -19.83 12.18 -21.71
N ASP A 406 -20.60 13.22 -21.42
CA ASP A 406 -22.05 13.13 -21.22
C ASP A 406 -22.84 12.96 -22.54
N LYS A 407 -22.17 13.12 -23.69
CA LYS A 407 -22.80 13.08 -25.02
C LYS A 407 -22.07 12.14 -25.97
N LYS A 408 -22.88 11.43 -26.78
CA LYS A 408 -22.39 10.69 -27.94
C LYS A 408 -21.84 11.66 -29.00
N GLY A 409 -20.76 11.26 -29.66
CA GLY A 409 -20.11 12.01 -30.73
C GLY A 409 -19.01 12.96 -30.27
N GLU A 410 -18.72 13.05 -28.97
CA GLU A 410 -17.62 13.89 -28.47
C GLU A 410 -16.26 13.18 -28.45
N GLY A 411 -16.19 11.93 -28.96
CA GLY A 411 -14.96 11.14 -29.02
C GLY A 411 -14.64 10.38 -27.74
N ALA A 412 -15.59 10.24 -26.82
CA ALA A 412 -15.37 9.50 -25.58
C ALA A 412 -15.60 8.00 -25.77
N LEU A 413 -14.61 7.18 -25.42
CA LEU A 413 -14.64 5.73 -25.64
C LEU A 413 -15.84 5.05 -24.97
N TRP A 414 -16.27 5.49 -23.78
CA TRP A 414 -17.34 4.84 -23.03
C TRP A 414 -18.73 5.00 -23.64
N VAL A 415 -18.90 5.93 -24.59
CA VAL A 415 -20.18 6.18 -25.27
C VAL A 415 -20.10 5.97 -26.78
N ASP A 416 -18.94 6.26 -27.39
CA ASP A 416 -18.76 6.19 -28.85
C ASP A 416 -18.13 4.87 -29.31
N PHE A 417 -17.47 4.12 -28.41
CA PHE A 417 -16.79 2.85 -28.70
C PHE A 417 -15.81 2.91 -29.89
N ASN A 418 -15.26 4.10 -30.18
CA ASN A 418 -14.31 4.34 -31.26
C ASN A 418 -12.93 4.71 -30.72
N TRP A 419 -12.04 3.73 -30.72
CA TRP A 419 -10.68 3.87 -30.20
C TRP A 419 -9.83 4.93 -30.90
N LEU A 420 -9.84 4.99 -32.24
CA LEU A 420 -9.04 5.98 -32.98
C LEU A 420 -9.50 7.41 -32.71
N ARG A 421 -10.82 7.61 -32.61
CA ARG A 421 -11.39 8.91 -32.23
C ARG A 421 -11.03 9.27 -30.79
N ALA A 422 -11.17 8.34 -29.86
CA ALA A 422 -10.84 8.54 -28.45
C ALA A 422 -9.36 8.84 -28.22
N ALA A 423 -8.47 8.13 -28.93
CA ALA A 423 -7.05 8.38 -28.93
C ALA A 423 -6.74 9.78 -29.47
N LYS A 424 -7.29 10.14 -30.63
CA LYS A 424 -7.08 11.46 -31.23
C LYS A 424 -7.53 12.60 -30.31
N VAL A 425 -8.79 12.58 -29.85
CA VAL A 425 -9.34 13.66 -29.02
C VAL A 425 -8.61 13.75 -27.68
N GLY A 426 -8.32 12.62 -27.03
CA GLY A 426 -7.62 12.62 -25.75
C GLY A 426 -6.18 13.15 -25.87
N MET A 427 -5.44 12.76 -26.91
CA MET A 427 -4.09 13.26 -27.15
C MET A 427 -4.08 14.76 -27.52
N ASP A 428 -5.07 15.22 -28.30
CA ASP A 428 -5.26 16.64 -28.62
C ASP A 428 -5.53 17.47 -27.34
N GLU A 429 -6.36 16.95 -26.42
CA GLU A 429 -6.70 17.59 -25.13
C GLU A 429 -5.49 17.74 -24.21
N VAL A 430 -4.56 16.79 -24.23
CA VAL A 430 -3.30 16.86 -23.44
C VAL A 430 -2.12 17.43 -24.23
N HIS A 431 -2.38 17.98 -25.42
CA HIS A 431 -1.38 18.63 -26.28
C HIS A 431 -0.18 17.72 -26.66
N LEU A 432 -0.43 16.42 -26.84
CA LEU A 432 0.57 15.47 -27.30
C LEU A 432 0.27 14.98 -28.72
N PRO A 433 1.30 14.63 -29.51
CA PRO A 433 1.10 14.16 -30.87
C PRO A 433 0.45 12.77 -30.88
N PHE A 434 -0.46 12.55 -31.84
CA PHE A 434 -0.97 11.24 -32.19
C PHE A 434 -0.72 10.98 -33.68
N SER A 435 -0.04 9.88 -34.00
CA SER A 435 0.35 9.52 -35.36
C SER A 435 -0.82 9.03 -36.23
N GLY A 436 -1.99 8.81 -35.62
CA GLY A 436 -3.11 8.11 -36.24
C GLY A 436 -3.02 6.59 -36.13
N GLN A 437 -1.94 6.04 -35.58
CA GLN A 437 -1.75 4.60 -35.39
C GLN A 437 -1.99 4.20 -33.94
N LEU A 438 -2.80 3.15 -33.77
CA LEU A 438 -3.09 2.56 -32.47
C LEU A 438 -2.56 1.13 -32.40
N ALA A 439 -1.77 0.88 -31.38
CA ALA A 439 -1.36 -0.45 -30.93
C ALA A 439 -1.74 -0.64 -29.46
N PHE A 440 -1.51 -1.84 -28.92
CA PHE A 440 -1.66 -2.12 -27.50
C PHE A 440 -0.41 -2.76 -26.95
N VAL A 441 0.11 -2.21 -25.86
CA VAL A 441 1.38 -2.64 -25.25
C VAL A 441 1.13 -3.21 -23.85
N ARG A 442 1.98 -4.16 -23.44
CA ARG A 442 1.92 -4.75 -22.09
C ARG A 442 2.52 -3.78 -21.07
N THR A 443 1.85 -3.62 -19.94
CA THR A 443 2.30 -2.74 -18.85
C THR A 443 2.16 -3.41 -17.48
N GLU A 444 3.03 -3.03 -16.55
CA GLU A 444 2.99 -3.46 -15.14
C GLU A 444 3.02 -2.24 -14.22
N MET A 445 2.23 -2.27 -13.15
CA MET A 445 2.19 -1.22 -12.14
C MET A 445 2.22 -1.83 -10.74
N TYR A 446 3.14 -1.33 -9.92
CA TYR A 446 3.47 -1.84 -8.61
C TYR A 446 2.73 -1.04 -7.53
N TRP A 447 2.01 -1.75 -6.67
CA TRP A 447 1.22 -1.22 -5.56
C TRP A 447 1.69 -1.85 -4.25
N PRO A 448 2.47 -1.14 -3.42
CA PRO A 448 2.87 -1.65 -2.11
C PRO A 448 1.65 -1.95 -1.23
N ILE A 449 1.67 -3.11 -0.61
CA ILE A 449 0.61 -3.58 0.31
C ILE A 449 0.97 -3.16 1.73
N ASN A 450 0.07 -2.44 2.41
CA ASN A 450 0.33 -1.83 3.73
C ASN A 450 -0.80 -2.03 4.75
N HIS A 451 -1.97 -2.50 4.32
CA HIS A 451 -3.13 -2.80 5.15
C HIS A 451 -3.46 -4.29 5.07
N MET A 452 -4.54 -4.71 5.74
CA MET A 452 -4.88 -6.12 5.97
C MET A 452 -3.84 -6.85 6.82
N VAL A 453 -3.27 -6.16 7.82
CA VAL A 453 -2.30 -6.77 8.72
C VAL A 453 -2.97 -7.91 9.49
N SER A 454 -2.42 -9.11 9.36
CA SER A 454 -2.91 -10.32 10.02
C SER A 454 -2.50 -10.37 11.49
N SER A 455 -3.21 -11.17 12.29
CA SER A 455 -2.80 -11.54 13.64
C SER A 455 -1.41 -12.20 13.64
N LYS A 456 -0.71 -12.17 14.79
CA LYS A 456 0.65 -12.72 14.91
C LYS A 456 0.71 -14.21 14.57
N GLU A 457 -0.34 -14.96 14.86
CA GLU A 457 -0.49 -16.39 14.58
C GLU A 457 -0.59 -16.68 13.08
N ASN A 458 -1.07 -15.71 12.30
CA ASN A 458 -1.29 -15.82 10.86
C ASN A 458 -0.22 -15.07 10.06
N THR A 459 0.97 -14.85 10.64
CA THR A 459 2.13 -14.26 9.94
C THR A 459 2.88 -15.30 9.12
N LEU A 460 3.76 -14.87 8.22
CA LEU A 460 4.59 -15.80 7.46
C LEU A 460 5.53 -16.59 8.39
N SER A 461 5.58 -17.90 8.19
CA SER A 461 6.52 -18.79 8.86
C SER A 461 7.83 -18.94 8.08
N CYS A 462 8.91 -19.34 8.77
CA CYS A 462 10.25 -19.45 8.19
C CYS A 462 10.27 -20.31 6.91
N ASN A 463 9.58 -21.46 6.92
CA ASN A 463 9.54 -22.42 5.81
C ASN A 463 8.78 -21.90 4.57
N GLN A 464 8.01 -20.81 4.67
CA GLN A 464 7.39 -20.20 3.49
C GLN A 464 8.40 -19.39 2.68
N CYS A 465 9.50 -18.94 3.29
CA CYS A 465 10.57 -18.21 2.61
C CYS A 465 11.80 -19.12 2.38
N HIS A 466 12.21 -19.87 3.40
CA HIS A 466 13.37 -20.75 3.39
C HIS A 466 13.05 -22.17 2.89
N THR A 467 12.47 -22.25 1.70
CA THR A 467 12.18 -23.51 1.01
C THR A 467 12.66 -23.43 -0.43
N ARG A 468 12.99 -24.56 -1.03
CA ARG A 468 13.41 -24.61 -2.44
C ARG A 468 12.23 -24.42 -3.38
N GLU A 469 11.16 -25.14 -3.09
CA GLU A 469 9.96 -25.13 -3.91
C GLU A 469 8.91 -24.23 -3.26
N ASN A 470 8.22 -23.44 -4.09
CA ASN A 470 7.14 -22.56 -3.66
C ASN A 470 7.53 -21.51 -2.60
N SER A 471 8.81 -21.09 -2.59
CA SER A 471 9.26 -19.99 -1.74
C SER A 471 8.54 -18.69 -2.10
N ARG A 472 8.12 -17.94 -1.07
CA ARG A 472 7.65 -16.56 -1.21
C ARG A 472 8.68 -15.67 -1.91
N LEU A 473 9.97 -15.96 -1.74
CA LEU A 473 11.06 -15.14 -2.25
C LEU A 473 11.68 -15.70 -3.52
N ALA A 474 11.03 -16.65 -4.21
CA ALA A 474 11.57 -17.30 -5.42
C ALA A 474 11.93 -16.32 -6.56
N GLY A 475 11.31 -15.14 -6.60
CA GLY A 475 11.62 -14.10 -7.59
C GLY A 475 12.89 -13.29 -7.31
N LEU A 476 13.48 -13.40 -6.11
CA LEU A 476 14.64 -12.60 -5.69
C LEU A 476 15.93 -13.42 -5.76
N ASN A 477 16.69 -13.23 -6.84
CA ASN A 477 17.82 -14.09 -7.21
C ASN A 477 19.19 -13.39 -7.14
N ASP A 478 19.25 -12.20 -6.56
CA ASP A 478 20.45 -11.36 -6.45
C ASP A 478 21.24 -11.56 -5.15
N PHE A 479 20.89 -12.59 -4.37
CA PHE A 479 21.59 -13.00 -3.16
C PHE A 479 21.46 -14.50 -2.90
N TYR A 480 22.37 -15.04 -2.10
CA TYR A 480 22.34 -16.42 -1.65
C TYR A 480 21.56 -16.53 -0.34
N MET A 481 20.54 -17.38 -0.33
CA MET A 481 19.72 -17.72 0.82
C MET A 481 19.90 -19.20 1.18
N PRO A 482 20.41 -19.52 2.39
CA PRO A 482 20.47 -20.89 2.88
C PRO A 482 19.10 -21.59 2.80
N ALA A 483 19.12 -22.89 2.54
CA ALA A 483 17.96 -23.78 2.32
C ALA A 483 17.14 -23.53 1.04
N ARG A 484 17.03 -22.29 0.54
CA ARG A 484 16.39 -21.98 -0.74
C ARG A 484 17.34 -22.20 -1.92
N ASP A 485 18.55 -21.64 -1.84
CA ASP A 485 19.47 -21.57 -2.97
C ASP A 485 20.52 -22.68 -2.95
N TYR A 486 21.02 -23.00 -4.15
CA TYR A 486 22.07 -23.98 -4.35
C TYR A 486 23.34 -23.29 -4.86
N SER A 487 24.48 -23.60 -4.24
CA SER A 487 25.80 -23.21 -4.73
C SER A 487 26.68 -24.45 -4.79
N SER A 488 27.05 -24.87 -6.00
CA SER A 488 27.93 -26.01 -6.21
C SER A 488 29.29 -25.82 -5.53
N LEU A 489 29.80 -24.59 -5.49
CA LEU A 489 31.03 -24.24 -4.78
C LEU A 489 30.92 -24.45 -3.27
N VAL A 490 29.82 -23.99 -2.64
CA VAL A 490 29.59 -24.16 -1.20
C VAL A 490 29.42 -25.64 -0.86
N GLU A 491 28.68 -26.38 -1.70
CA GLU A 491 28.44 -27.81 -1.51
C GLU A 491 29.70 -28.66 -1.69
N ILE A 492 30.50 -28.38 -2.73
CA ILE A 492 31.80 -29.03 -2.94
C ILE A 492 32.74 -28.68 -1.79
N GLY A 493 32.80 -27.40 -1.39
CA GLY A 493 33.59 -26.95 -0.25
C GLY A 493 33.19 -27.67 1.04
N GLY A 494 31.90 -27.79 1.31
CA GLY A 494 31.37 -28.54 2.46
C GLY A 494 31.75 -30.02 2.43
N LYS A 495 31.62 -30.68 1.27
CA LYS A 495 32.07 -32.07 1.09
C LYS A 495 33.57 -32.22 1.32
N ILE A 496 34.39 -31.32 0.77
CA ILE A 496 35.84 -31.32 0.97
C ILE A 496 36.19 -31.16 2.45
N ILE A 497 35.54 -30.23 3.16
CA ILE A 497 35.76 -30.03 4.59
C ILE A 497 35.43 -31.32 5.36
N ILE A 498 34.28 -31.95 5.09
CA ILE A 498 33.91 -33.22 5.74
C ILE A 498 34.97 -34.30 5.48
N ILE A 499 35.46 -34.44 4.23
CA ILE A 499 36.50 -35.40 3.87
C ILE A 499 37.82 -35.10 4.59
N LEU A 500 38.24 -33.83 4.62
CA LEU A 500 39.47 -33.40 5.30
C LEU A 500 39.38 -33.61 6.81
N THR A 501 38.23 -33.34 7.43
CA THR A 501 37.98 -33.62 8.85
C THR A 501 38.08 -35.12 9.13
N LEU A 502 37.46 -35.97 8.30
CA LEU A 502 37.53 -37.42 8.45
C LEU A 502 38.98 -37.92 8.31
N LEU A 503 39.71 -37.43 7.31
CA LEU A 503 41.13 -37.73 7.13
C LEU A 503 41.96 -37.31 8.35
N GLY A 504 41.73 -36.10 8.87
CA GLY A 504 42.39 -35.61 10.09
C GLY A 504 42.14 -36.49 11.30
N VAL A 505 40.88 -36.92 11.50
CA VAL A 505 40.51 -37.86 12.58
C VAL A 505 41.19 -39.22 12.39
N MET A 506 41.23 -39.75 11.17
CA MET A 506 41.91 -41.03 10.88
C MET A 506 43.43 -40.95 11.10
N VAL A 507 44.06 -39.85 10.68
CA VAL A 507 45.49 -39.61 10.92
C VAL A 507 45.76 -39.51 12.42
N HIS A 508 44.96 -38.75 13.17
CA HIS A 508 45.10 -38.64 14.62
C HIS A 508 44.93 -39.99 15.33
N ALA A 509 43.93 -40.79 14.92
CA ALA A 509 43.72 -42.14 15.42
C ALA A 509 44.90 -43.08 15.08
N GLY A 510 45.42 -43.00 13.86
CA GLY A 510 46.58 -43.77 13.40
C GLY A 510 47.86 -43.43 14.18
N ILE A 511 48.09 -42.15 14.47
CA ILE A 511 49.19 -41.69 15.32
C ILE A 511 49.04 -42.28 16.73
N ARG A 512 47.84 -42.20 17.33
CA ARG A 512 47.56 -42.79 18.67
C ARG A 512 47.81 -44.30 18.73
N ILE A 513 47.40 -45.05 17.70
CA ILE A 513 47.62 -46.50 17.65
C ILE A 513 49.11 -46.81 17.52
N SER A 514 49.83 -46.08 16.66
CA SER A 514 51.27 -46.27 16.44
C SER A 514 52.10 -45.94 17.68
N THR A 515 51.82 -44.84 18.37
CA THR A 515 52.51 -44.48 19.63
C THR A 515 52.21 -45.48 20.75
N LYS A 516 50.97 -45.96 20.88
CA LYS A 516 50.63 -47.04 21.83
C LYS A 516 51.37 -48.35 21.53
N ARG A 517 51.52 -48.70 20.25
CA ARG A 517 52.30 -49.88 19.84
C ARG A 517 53.79 -49.72 20.12
N LYS A 518 54.38 -48.54 19.91
CA LYS A 518 55.78 -48.25 20.28
C LYS A 518 56.00 -48.35 21.79
N SER A 519 55.14 -47.73 22.59
CA SER A 519 55.19 -47.82 24.06
C SER A 519 55.08 -49.26 24.57
N LYS A 520 54.22 -50.10 23.97
CA LYS A 520 54.15 -51.54 24.31
C LYS A 520 55.40 -52.33 23.91
N LYS A 521 56.13 -51.90 22.87
CA LYS A 521 57.34 -52.57 22.38
C LYS A 521 58.57 -52.21 23.22
N GLU A 522 58.64 -50.99 23.73
CA GLU A 522 59.68 -50.56 24.69
C GLU A 522 59.53 -51.29 26.03
N VAL A 523 58.30 -51.46 26.54
CA VAL A 523 58.04 -52.24 27.77
C VAL A 523 58.37 -53.74 27.62
N HIS A 524 58.46 -54.27 26.40
CA HIS A 524 58.84 -55.67 26.14
C HIS A 524 60.33 -55.87 25.86
N ASN A 525 61.10 -54.78 25.67
CA ASN A 525 62.55 -54.81 25.51
C ASN A 525 63.30 -54.43 26.80
N GLU A 526 62.57 -54.04 27.87
CA GLU A 526 63.11 -53.78 29.22
C GLU A 526 62.76 -54.87 30.26
N ILE A 527 62.24 -56.02 29.81
CA ILE A 527 62.09 -57.26 30.60
C ILE A 527 62.94 -58.32 29.90
#